data_AF-A0A8T7BZK4-F1
#
_entry.id   AF-A0A8T7BZK4-F1
#
_cell.length_a   1.000
_cell.length_b   1.000
_cell.length_c   1.000
_cell.angle_alpha   90.00
_cell.angle_beta   90.00
_cell.angle_gamma   90.00
#
_symmetry.space_group_name_H-M   'P 1'
#
loop_
_entity.id
_entity.type
_entity.pdbx_description
1 polymer ?
#
loop_
_entity_poly.entity_id
_entity_poly.type
_entity_poly.pdbx_seq_one_letter_code
_entity_poly.pdbx_strand_id
1 'polypeptide(L)'
;PTLAAHNFGDINLLIYDQNRDGLEEWTDVLFADPETAPYLYGAAVHWYASTYKVFEDVLEKVHNRYPEFGIIHTEGTIDDLGKDAPGGVLDPVRFKESGWFDNDEFWWNANATDWAYTATWAPNPQDHPIYTPVHRYARNIIVSLNHWMEGWIDWNVVLDRHGGPNHVGNFCGAPIMIDTETGYVYYTPIYYVLAQLSSTIRPGDKAVQATRMPDDLGADALHTSATVNDAGLLSVQLLNTTKKPIEYALQIGSQYAQITIAANALQTVRVQL
;
A
#
# COMPACT_ATOMS: atom_id res chain seq x y z
N PRO A 1 -30.73 1.20 -5.05
CA PRO A 1 -32.16 1.45 -4.72
C PRO A 1 -32.54 1.32 -3.23
N THR A 2 -32.29 0.17 -2.57
CA THR A 2 -32.73 -0.06 -1.18
C THR A 2 -32.13 0.94 -0.18
N LEU A 3 -30.82 1.22 -0.26
CA LEU A 3 -30.16 2.23 0.59
C LEU A 3 -30.80 3.61 0.46
N ALA A 4 -30.99 4.08 -0.78
CA ALA A 4 -31.64 5.36 -1.07
C ALA A 4 -33.08 5.44 -0.53
N ALA A 5 -33.85 4.35 -0.62
CA ALA A 5 -35.23 4.30 -0.13
C ALA A 5 -35.35 4.32 1.41
N HIS A 6 -34.26 4.04 2.14
CA HIS A 6 -34.25 3.93 3.60
C HIS A 6 -33.37 5.01 4.28
N ASN A 7 -33.21 6.17 3.64
CA ASN A 7 -32.43 7.32 4.14
C ASN A 7 -30.93 7.04 4.35
N PHE A 8 -30.34 6.13 3.56
CA PHE A 8 -28.89 5.88 3.50
C PHE A 8 -28.29 6.30 2.15
N GLY A 9 -28.92 7.30 1.48
CA GLY A 9 -28.49 7.78 0.17
C GLY A 9 -27.21 8.62 0.19
N ASP A 10 -26.75 9.01 1.37
CA ASP A 10 -25.49 9.70 1.65
C ASP A 10 -24.31 8.75 1.88
N ILE A 11 -24.57 7.44 1.97
CA ILE A 11 -23.51 6.42 2.08
C ILE A 11 -22.93 6.15 0.69
N ASN A 12 -21.63 6.37 0.55
CA ASN A 12 -20.89 5.99 -0.65
C ASN A 12 -20.83 4.46 -0.79
N LEU A 13 -21.13 3.96 -1.99
CA LEU A 13 -21.06 2.54 -2.31
C LEU A 13 -19.84 2.27 -3.21
N LEU A 14 -18.97 1.37 -2.75
CA LEU A 14 -17.84 0.85 -3.52
C LEU A 14 -18.17 -0.54 -4.06
N ILE A 15 -17.76 -0.81 -5.29
CA ILE A 15 -17.82 -2.14 -5.90
C ILE A 15 -16.47 -2.85 -5.84
N TYR A 16 -16.45 -4.08 -6.36
CA TYR A 16 -15.28 -4.92 -6.60
C TYR A 16 -14.64 -5.49 -5.33
N ASP A 17 -13.98 -4.67 -4.53
CA ASP A 17 -13.35 -5.04 -3.24
C ASP A 17 -12.48 -6.30 -3.35
N GLN A 18 -11.55 -6.26 -4.32
CA GLN A 18 -10.68 -7.38 -4.68
C GLN A 18 -9.36 -6.89 -5.28
N ASN A 19 -8.41 -7.80 -5.53
CA ASN A 19 -7.10 -7.51 -6.10
C ASN A 19 -7.12 -6.68 -7.41
N ARG A 20 -6.12 -5.82 -7.60
CA ARG A 20 -6.09 -4.85 -8.72
C ARG A 20 -6.05 -5.45 -10.13
N ASP A 21 -5.70 -6.72 -10.29
CA ASP A 21 -5.50 -7.37 -11.59
C ASP A 21 -6.80 -7.58 -12.39
N GLY A 22 -7.97 -7.56 -11.73
CA GLY A 22 -9.27 -7.60 -12.41
C GLY A 22 -10.03 -6.27 -12.39
N LEU A 23 -9.45 -5.19 -11.89
CA LEU A 23 -10.16 -3.91 -11.73
C LEU A 23 -10.72 -3.38 -13.05
N GLU A 24 -9.93 -3.42 -14.13
CA GLU A 24 -10.34 -2.91 -15.45
C GLU A 24 -11.61 -3.63 -15.96
N GLU A 25 -11.64 -4.96 -15.89
CA GLU A 25 -12.80 -5.76 -16.33
C GLU A 25 -14.07 -5.43 -15.55
N TRP A 26 -13.99 -5.35 -14.22
CA TRP A 26 -15.17 -5.14 -13.38
C TRP A 26 -15.70 -3.71 -13.46
N THR A 27 -14.81 -2.74 -13.63
CA THR A 27 -15.22 -1.34 -13.84
C THR A 27 -15.86 -1.15 -15.21
N ASP A 28 -15.39 -1.82 -16.26
CA ASP A 28 -16.03 -1.80 -17.58
C ASP A 28 -17.47 -2.34 -17.57
N VAL A 29 -17.75 -3.33 -16.73
CA VAL A 29 -19.10 -3.88 -16.60
C VAL A 29 -20.00 -2.95 -15.79
N LEU A 30 -19.53 -2.47 -14.64
CA LEU A 30 -20.39 -1.84 -13.63
C LEU A 30 -20.48 -0.32 -13.77
N PHE A 31 -19.40 0.36 -14.18
CA PHE A 31 -19.43 1.81 -14.40
C PHE A 31 -20.07 2.18 -15.74
N ALA A 32 -20.05 1.27 -16.73
CA ALA A 32 -20.73 1.49 -18.01
C ALA A 32 -22.25 1.24 -17.96
N ASP A 33 -22.76 0.55 -16.94
CA ASP A 33 -24.18 0.24 -16.81
C ASP A 33 -24.98 1.44 -16.27
N PRO A 34 -25.86 2.06 -17.07
CA PRO A 34 -26.61 3.25 -16.65
C PRO A 34 -27.61 2.98 -15.51
N GLU A 35 -27.98 1.73 -15.25
CA GLU A 35 -28.84 1.40 -14.10
C GLU A 35 -28.06 1.28 -12.79
N THR A 36 -26.80 0.84 -12.87
CA THR A 36 -25.93 0.60 -11.71
C THR A 36 -25.10 1.83 -11.35
N ALA A 37 -24.44 2.44 -12.35
CA ALA A 37 -23.52 3.56 -12.20
C ALA A 37 -24.03 4.71 -11.31
N PRO A 38 -25.30 5.15 -11.38
CA PRO A 38 -25.80 6.24 -10.53
C PRO A 38 -25.79 5.96 -9.02
N TYR A 39 -25.61 4.71 -8.60
CA TYR A 39 -25.53 4.33 -7.19
C TYR A 39 -24.09 4.19 -6.67
N LEU A 40 -23.08 4.25 -7.55
CA LEU A 40 -21.71 3.95 -7.19
C LEU A 40 -20.91 5.22 -6.93
N TYR A 41 -20.10 5.19 -5.88
CA TYR A 41 -19.03 6.16 -5.67
C TYR A 41 -17.80 5.77 -6.50
N GLY A 42 -17.48 4.48 -6.55
CA GLY A 42 -16.25 4.00 -7.15
C GLY A 42 -15.95 2.54 -6.88
N ALA A 43 -14.68 2.16 -6.98
CA ALA A 43 -14.21 0.79 -6.80
C ALA A 43 -13.24 0.67 -5.61
N ALA A 44 -13.36 -0.44 -4.89
CA ALA A 44 -12.49 -0.86 -3.82
C ALA A 44 -11.45 -1.88 -4.34
N VAL A 45 -10.19 -1.77 -3.92
CA VAL A 45 -9.11 -2.67 -4.37
C VAL A 45 -8.16 -3.16 -3.29
N HIS A 46 -7.66 -4.38 -3.45
CA HIS A 46 -6.65 -5.01 -2.60
C HIS A 46 -5.30 -5.15 -3.33
N TRP A 47 -4.24 -5.58 -2.63
CA TRP A 47 -2.88 -5.65 -3.21
C TRP A 47 -2.29 -7.06 -3.38
N TYR A 48 -3.04 -8.12 -3.10
CA TYR A 48 -2.50 -9.48 -2.97
C TYR A 48 -2.17 -10.17 -4.30
N ALA A 49 -2.40 -9.52 -5.45
CA ALA A 49 -1.99 -10.02 -6.76
C ALA A 49 -0.49 -9.88 -7.05
N SER A 50 0.27 -9.17 -6.21
CA SER A 50 1.72 -9.01 -6.37
C SER A 50 2.39 -8.42 -5.12
N THR A 51 3.67 -8.73 -4.90
CA THR A 51 4.45 -8.15 -3.79
C THR A 51 5.17 -6.85 -4.15
N TYR A 52 5.21 -6.46 -5.43
CA TYR A 52 5.97 -5.28 -5.87
C TYR A 52 5.27 -4.37 -6.89
N LYS A 53 4.43 -4.91 -7.77
CA LYS A 53 3.59 -4.15 -8.72
C LYS A 53 2.49 -3.41 -7.97
N VAL A 54 2.30 -2.14 -8.31
CA VAL A 54 1.21 -1.31 -7.77
C VAL A 54 0.02 -1.26 -8.75
N PHE A 55 0.22 -1.71 -10.00
CA PHE A 55 -0.76 -1.72 -11.09
C PHE A 55 -1.13 -0.30 -11.55
N GLU A 56 -0.12 0.56 -11.62
CA GLU A 56 -0.20 1.95 -12.07
C GLU A 56 -0.94 2.08 -13.41
N ASP A 57 -0.64 1.20 -14.36
CA ASP A 57 -1.26 1.22 -15.68
C ASP A 57 -2.77 0.91 -15.64
N VAL A 58 -3.20 0.02 -14.73
CA VAL A 58 -4.61 -0.32 -14.54
C VAL A 58 -5.35 0.86 -13.89
N LEU A 59 -4.77 1.44 -12.85
CA LEU A 59 -5.33 2.61 -12.17
C LEU A 59 -5.51 3.79 -13.14
N GLU A 60 -4.50 4.05 -13.97
CA GLU A 60 -4.55 5.07 -15.02
C GLU A 60 -5.65 4.79 -16.06
N LYS A 61 -5.75 3.56 -16.57
CA LYS A 61 -6.77 3.23 -17.58
C LYS A 61 -8.19 3.42 -17.03
N VAL A 62 -8.43 2.96 -15.80
CA VAL A 62 -9.74 3.07 -15.15
C VAL A 62 -10.10 4.53 -14.94
N HIS A 63 -9.20 5.33 -14.35
CA HIS A 63 -9.46 6.76 -14.16
C HIS A 63 -9.67 7.50 -15.49
N ASN A 64 -8.86 7.22 -16.51
CA ASN A 64 -9.01 7.86 -17.83
C ASN A 64 -10.34 7.51 -18.52
N ARG A 65 -10.89 6.31 -18.27
CA ARG A 65 -12.16 5.85 -18.85
C ARG A 65 -13.37 6.32 -18.04
N TYR A 66 -13.22 6.40 -16.71
CA TYR A 66 -14.29 6.64 -15.73
C TYR A 66 -13.86 7.67 -14.67
N PRO A 67 -13.53 8.91 -15.07
CA PRO A 67 -12.91 9.91 -14.19
C PRO A 67 -13.82 10.42 -13.07
N GLU A 68 -15.13 10.18 -13.15
CA GLU A 68 -16.12 10.54 -12.13
C GLU A 68 -16.20 9.55 -10.96
N PHE A 69 -15.56 8.38 -11.07
CA PHE A 69 -15.57 7.33 -10.05
C PHE A 69 -14.25 7.28 -9.29
N GLY A 70 -14.35 7.17 -7.95
CA GLY A 70 -13.18 7.06 -7.09
C GLY A 70 -12.54 5.66 -7.10
N ILE A 71 -11.27 5.58 -6.72
CA ILE A 71 -10.57 4.31 -6.44
C ILE A 71 -10.03 4.36 -5.03
N ILE A 72 -10.41 3.40 -4.19
CA ILE A 72 -9.97 3.31 -2.79
C ILE A 72 -9.30 1.96 -2.56
N HIS A 73 -8.10 1.97 -1.99
CA HIS A 73 -7.53 0.74 -1.47
C HIS A 73 -8.13 0.41 -0.11
N THR A 74 -8.84 -0.71 -0.03
CA THR A 74 -9.65 -1.08 1.13
C THR A 74 -8.98 -2.11 2.03
N GLU A 75 -7.99 -2.85 1.51
CA GLU A 75 -7.33 -3.91 2.28
C GLU A 75 -5.95 -4.28 1.71
N GLY A 76 -4.98 -4.38 2.61
CA GLY A 76 -3.68 -4.99 2.37
C GLY A 76 -2.99 -5.36 3.69
N THR A 77 -2.28 -6.48 3.69
CA THR A 77 -1.42 -6.91 4.81
C THR A 77 -0.20 -7.69 4.34
N ILE A 78 0.80 -7.81 5.21
CA ILE A 78 1.79 -8.89 5.12
C ILE A 78 1.07 -10.18 5.53
N ASP A 79 0.85 -11.06 4.57
CA ASP A 79 0.09 -12.30 4.71
C ASP A 79 1.00 -13.51 4.91
N ASP A 80 0.37 -14.65 5.24
CA ASP A 80 1.01 -15.97 5.32
C ASP A 80 2.14 -16.12 6.37
N LEU A 81 2.17 -15.25 7.40
CA LEU A 81 3.22 -15.24 8.42
C LEU A 81 3.35 -16.61 9.12
N GLY A 82 4.54 -17.20 9.01
CA GLY A 82 4.93 -18.42 9.73
C GLY A 82 4.14 -19.67 9.39
N LYS A 83 3.43 -19.67 8.27
CA LYS A 83 2.67 -20.82 7.80
C LYS A 83 3.60 -21.91 7.26
N ASP A 84 3.21 -23.16 7.50
CA ASP A 84 3.88 -24.29 6.86
C ASP A 84 3.61 -24.29 5.35
N ALA A 85 4.66 -24.44 4.57
CA ALA A 85 4.58 -24.47 3.12
C ALA A 85 3.67 -25.61 2.64
N PRO A 86 2.59 -25.32 1.89
CA PRO A 86 1.77 -26.35 1.29
C PRO A 86 2.52 -27.08 0.17
N GLY A 87 1.95 -28.20 -0.28
CA GLY A 87 2.49 -28.92 -1.44
C GLY A 87 2.61 -28.01 -2.67
N GLY A 88 3.72 -28.15 -3.40
CA GLY A 88 3.98 -27.37 -4.60
C GLY A 88 4.73 -26.05 -4.38
N VAL A 89 5.09 -25.69 -3.15
CA VAL A 89 6.06 -24.63 -2.83
C VAL A 89 7.48 -25.17 -3.00
N LEU A 90 8.32 -24.49 -3.78
CA LEU A 90 9.67 -24.97 -4.12
C LEU A 90 10.73 -24.61 -3.06
N ASP A 91 10.49 -23.56 -2.26
CA ASP A 91 11.36 -23.14 -1.15
C ASP A 91 10.58 -23.13 0.18
N PRO A 92 10.30 -24.31 0.77
CA PRO A 92 9.48 -24.42 1.97
C PRO A 92 10.15 -23.84 3.22
N VAL A 93 11.48 -23.72 3.22
CA VAL A 93 12.23 -23.18 4.37
C VAL A 93 12.02 -21.67 4.44
N ARG A 94 12.10 -20.96 3.32
CA ARG A 94 11.92 -19.50 3.31
C ARG A 94 10.45 -19.09 3.37
N PHE A 95 9.55 -19.90 2.81
CA PHE A 95 8.09 -19.69 2.90
C PHE A 95 7.60 -19.64 4.36
N LYS A 96 8.16 -20.49 5.23
CA LYS A 96 7.83 -20.45 6.66
C LYS A 96 8.62 -19.34 7.36
N GLU A 97 8.07 -18.14 7.32
CA GLU A 97 8.65 -16.97 7.95
C GLU A 97 8.75 -17.13 9.49
N SER A 98 9.64 -16.36 10.11
CA SER A 98 9.77 -16.32 11.57
C SER A 98 10.47 -15.05 12.02
N GLY A 99 10.35 -14.74 13.31
CA GLY A 99 11.10 -13.65 13.94
C GLY A 99 10.61 -12.26 13.57
N TRP A 100 9.32 -12.08 13.30
CA TRP A 100 8.71 -10.77 13.00
C TRP A 100 8.32 -9.97 14.25
N PHE A 101 8.04 -10.64 15.36
CA PHE A 101 7.62 -9.99 16.61
C PHE A 101 8.83 -9.46 17.38
N ASP A 102 8.75 -8.20 17.84
CA ASP A 102 9.83 -7.47 18.53
C ASP A 102 11.15 -7.42 17.75
N ASN A 103 11.06 -7.34 16.41
CA ASN A 103 12.22 -7.38 15.53
C ASN A 103 12.04 -6.50 14.28
N ASP A 104 12.50 -5.25 14.37
CA ASP A 104 12.45 -4.30 13.27
C ASP A 104 13.26 -4.74 12.04
N GLU A 105 14.29 -5.59 12.22
CA GLU A 105 15.09 -6.08 11.09
C GLU A 105 14.27 -6.96 10.15
N PHE A 106 13.24 -7.66 10.65
CA PHE A 106 12.32 -8.41 9.80
C PHE A 106 11.62 -7.47 8.81
N TRP A 107 11.06 -6.37 9.32
CA TRP A 107 10.23 -5.44 8.54
C TRP A 107 11.01 -4.55 7.58
N TRP A 108 12.28 -4.27 7.89
CA TRP A 108 13.17 -3.42 7.11
C TRP A 108 14.10 -4.17 6.15
N ASN A 109 14.00 -5.49 6.06
CA ASN A 109 14.76 -6.32 5.13
C ASN A 109 13.86 -7.30 4.37
N ALA A 110 14.41 -7.88 3.30
CA ALA A 110 13.72 -8.83 2.44
C ALA A 110 13.55 -10.19 3.15
N ASN A 111 12.63 -10.24 4.11
CA ASN A 111 12.36 -11.38 4.97
C ASN A 111 10.94 -11.94 4.84
N ALA A 112 10.03 -11.18 4.25
CA ALA A 112 8.66 -11.62 4.01
C ALA A 112 8.50 -12.21 2.61
N THR A 113 7.57 -13.15 2.52
CA THR A 113 7.04 -13.86 1.38
C THR A 113 5.52 -13.69 1.40
N ASP A 114 4.81 -14.36 0.50
CA ASP A 114 3.36 -14.44 0.55
C ASP A 114 2.86 -15.79 0.01
N TRP A 115 1.54 -15.94 -0.08
CA TRP A 115 0.85 -17.17 -0.46
C TRP A 115 1.34 -17.82 -1.76
N ALA A 116 1.90 -17.04 -2.69
CA ALA A 116 2.33 -17.50 -4.02
C ALA A 116 3.84 -17.63 -4.16
N TYR A 117 4.63 -17.31 -3.12
CA TYR A 117 6.08 -17.40 -3.15
C TYR A 117 6.55 -18.82 -3.53
N THR A 118 7.13 -18.94 -4.73
CA THR A 118 7.61 -20.19 -5.33
C THR A 118 6.54 -21.29 -5.50
N ALA A 119 5.26 -20.94 -5.42
CA ALA A 119 4.15 -21.88 -5.57
C ALA A 119 3.98 -22.27 -7.06
N THR A 120 4.10 -23.56 -7.35
CA THR A 120 3.93 -24.11 -8.71
C THR A 120 2.50 -24.04 -9.26
N TRP A 121 1.53 -23.80 -8.39
CA TRP A 121 0.10 -23.72 -8.72
C TRP A 121 -0.43 -22.29 -8.77
N ALA A 122 0.37 -21.29 -8.37
CA ALA A 122 -0.03 -19.90 -8.50
C ALA A 122 -0.02 -19.50 -9.99
N PRO A 123 -0.95 -18.63 -10.44
CA PRO A 123 -1.01 -18.21 -11.84
C PRO A 123 0.19 -17.35 -12.26
N ASN A 124 0.80 -16.59 -11.33
CA ASN A 124 1.89 -15.66 -11.60
C ASN A 124 2.96 -15.65 -10.49
N PRO A 125 3.57 -16.79 -10.11
CA PRO A 125 4.48 -16.86 -8.95
C PRO A 125 5.70 -15.93 -9.05
N GLN A 126 6.08 -15.51 -10.27
CA GLN A 126 7.12 -14.51 -10.49
C GLN A 126 6.77 -13.11 -9.94
N ASP A 127 5.48 -12.82 -9.75
CA ASP A 127 4.99 -11.57 -9.20
C ASP A 127 5.02 -11.53 -7.66
N HIS A 128 5.47 -12.64 -7.06
CA HIS A 128 5.52 -12.88 -5.63
C HIS A 128 6.93 -13.21 -5.11
N PRO A 129 7.98 -12.40 -5.44
CA PRO A 129 9.30 -12.58 -4.84
C PRO A 129 9.27 -12.23 -3.36
N ILE A 130 10.31 -12.65 -2.63
CA ILE A 130 10.62 -12.14 -1.28
C ILE A 130 10.68 -10.62 -1.32
N TYR A 131 10.12 -9.96 -0.31
CA TYR A 131 10.04 -8.51 -0.24
C TYR A 131 10.34 -7.98 1.16
N THR A 132 10.63 -6.67 1.22
CA THR A 132 10.76 -5.92 2.47
C THR A 132 9.39 -5.35 2.85
N PRO A 133 8.79 -5.72 3.99
CA PRO A 133 7.47 -5.25 4.40
C PRO A 133 7.29 -3.73 4.35
N VAL A 134 8.23 -2.97 4.92
CA VAL A 134 8.15 -1.51 4.92
C VAL A 134 8.19 -0.94 3.50
N HIS A 135 9.03 -1.50 2.62
CA HIS A 135 9.10 -1.04 1.24
C HIS A 135 7.81 -1.34 0.48
N ARG A 136 7.15 -2.47 0.75
CA ARG A 136 5.87 -2.84 0.12
C ARG A 136 4.78 -1.82 0.51
N TYR A 137 4.60 -1.58 1.82
CA TYR A 137 3.63 -0.60 2.34
C TYR A 137 3.86 0.80 1.80
N ALA A 138 5.05 1.36 2.04
CA ALA A 138 5.33 2.74 1.69
C ALA A 138 5.27 2.98 0.17
N ARG A 139 5.81 2.05 -0.64
CA ARG A 139 5.75 2.14 -2.10
C ARG A 139 4.33 2.06 -2.60
N ASN A 140 3.54 1.10 -2.11
CA ASN A 140 2.17 0.94 -2.57
C ASN A 140 1.35 2.20 -2.31
N ILE A 141 1.45 2.80 -1.11
CA ILE A 141 0.74 4.05 -0.79
C ILE A 141 1.23 5.20 -1.68
N ILE A 142 2.54 5.46 -1.70
CA ILE A 142 3.14 6.59 -2.43
C ILE A 142 2.81 6.52 -3.93
N VAL A 143 3.00 5.35 -4.54
CA VAL A 143 2.77 5.17 -5.97
C VAL A 143 1.26 5.22 -6.27
N SER A 144 0.41 4.59 -5.46
CA SER A 144 -1.04 4.62 -5.72
C SER A 144 -1.60 6.05 -5.66
N LEU A 145 -1.11 6.90 -4.75
CA LEU A 145 -1.51 8.31 -4.67
C LEU A 145 -1.15 9.11 -5.93
N ASN A 146 -0.06 8.74 -6.61
CA ASN A 146 0.29 9.33 -7.91
C ASN A 146 -0.61 8.85 -9.05
N HIS A 147 -1.40 7.80 -8.82
CA HIS A 147 -2.25 7.13 -9.81
C HIS A 147 -3.71 7.07 -9.32
N TRP A 148 -4.24 8.25 -8.94
CA TRP A 148 -5.67 8.50 -8.70
C TRP A 148 -6.31 7.81 -7.50
N MET A 149 -5.53 7.12 -6.66
CA MET A 149 -6.06 6.55 -5.43
C MET A 149 -6.42 7.63 -4.42
N GLU A 150 -7.64 7.57 -3.88
CA GLU A 150 -8.18 8.60 -2.99
C GLU A 150 -8.02 8.25 -1.50
N GLY A 151 -7.76 6.98 -1.20
CA GLY A 151 -7.61 6.50 0.17
C GLY A 151 -6.95 5.13 0.23
N TRP A 152 -6.38 4.82 1.39
CA TRP A 152 -5.67 3.57 1.65
C TRP A 152 -5.99 3.08 3.06
N ILE A 153 -6.47 1.84 3.16
CA ILE A 153 -6.93 1.23 4.41
C ILE A 153 -6.11 -0.04 4.64
N ASP A 154 -5.49 -0.13 5.82
CA ASP A 154 -4.79 -1.33 6.29
C ASP A 154 -5.78 -2.43 6.70
N TRP A 155 -5.32 -3.68 6.82
CA TRP A 155 -6.18 -4.77 7.24
C TRP A 155 -6.45 -4.81 8.75
N ASN A 156 -5.68 -5.60 9.51
CA ASN A 156 -5.86 -5.72 10.95
C ASN A 156 -5.02 -4.68 11.69
N VAL A 157 -5.68 -3.79 12.44
CA VAL A 157 -4.98 -2.77 13.24
C VAL A 157 -4.11 -3.40 14.33
N VAL A 158 -4.58 -4.48 14.96
CA VAL A 158 -3.89 -5.18 16.05
C VAL A 158 -4.02 -6.70 15.88
N LEU A 159 -2.91 -7.43 16.00
CA LEU A 159 -2.89 -8.89 16.08
C LEU A 159 -1.99 -9.36 17.24
N ASP A 160 -2.11 -10.62 17.65
CA ASP A 160 -1.18 -11.20 18.63
C ASP A 160 0.24 -11.41 18.04
N ARG A 161 1.20 -11.82 18.88
CA ARG A 161 2.59 -12.07 18.49
C ARG A 161 2.75 -13.14 17.39
N HIS A 162 1.73 -13.96 17.18
CA HIS A 162 1.69 -15.01 16.16
C HIS A 162 0.95 -14.58 14.88
N GLY A 163 0.39 -13.36 14.83
CA GLY A 163 -0.38 -12.87 13.69
C GLY A 163 -1.84 -13.33 13.68
N GLY A 164 -2.38 -13.72 14.84
CA GLY A 164 -3.75 -14.20 15.02
C GLY A 164 -4.55 -13.37 16.03
N PRO A 165 -5.70 -13.90 16.51
CA PRO A 165 -6.27 -15.21 16.16
C PRO A 165 -6.87 -15.22 14.75
N ASN A 166 -6.79 -16.36 14.06
CA ASN A 166 -7.48 -16.59 12.80
C ASN A 166 -8.06 -18.02 12.78
N HIS A 167 -9.36 -18.16 12.56
CA HIS A 167 -10.07 -19.44 12.69
C HIS A 167 -9.70 -20.49 11.62
N VAL A 168 -9.05 -20.08 10.53
CA VAL A 168 -8.50 -20.99 9.50
C VAL A 168 -6.97 -21.00 9.47
N GLY A 169 -6.31 -20.36 10.45
CA GLY A 169 -4.84 -20.31 10.53
C GLY A 169 -4.18 -19.44 9.46
N ASN A 170 -4.91 -18.48 8.87
CA ASN A 170 -4.35 -17.51 7.93
C ASN A 170 -3.77 -16.30 8.70
N PHE A 171 -2.58 -16.48 9.29
CA PHE A 171 -1.94 -15.46 10.12
C PHE A 171 -1.28 -14.36 9.29
N CYS A 172 -1.27 -13.15 9.84
CA CYS A 172 -0.84 -11.94 9.14
C CYS A 172 0.00 -11.05 10.07
N GLY A 173 0.77 -10.14 9.47
CA GLY A 173 1.34 -9.01 10.17
C GLY A 173 0.27 -7.96 10.51
N ALA A 174 0.57 -7.11 11.49
CA ALA A 174 -0.23 -5.93 11.79
C ALA A 174 0.68 -4.75 12.15
N PRO A 175 0.21 -3.50 12.04
CA PRO A 175 0.94 -2.34 12.53
C PRO A 175 1.24 -2.46 14.03
N ILE A 176 0.31 -3.01 14.80
CA ILE A 176 0.47 -3.24 16.23
C ILE A 176 0.38 -4.74 16.48
N MET A 177 1.42 -5.31 17.08
CA MET A 177 1.42 -6.70 17.51
C MET A 177 1.54 -6.79 19.02
N ILE A 178 0.80 -7.69 19.65
CA ILE A 178 0.75 -7.79 21.12
C ILE A 178 1.12 -9.18 21.61
N ASP A 179 1.84 -9.24 22.72
CA ASP A 179 1.95 -10.46 23.51
C ASP A 179 0.83 -10.47 24.56
N THR A 180 -0.14 -11.36 24.39
CA THR A 180 -1.29 -11.45 25.29
C THR A 180 -0.97 -12.05 26.65
N GLU A 181 0.17 -12.76 26.79
CA GLU A 181 0.60 -13.36 28.05
C GLU A 181 1.28 -12.30 28.93
N THR A 182 2.12 -11.46 28.33
CA THR A 182 2.92 -10.46 29.06
C THR A 182 2.30 -9.06 29.06
N GLY A 183 1.38 -8.79 28.14
CA GLY A 183 0.82 -7.45 27.89
C GLY A 183 1.78 -6.53 27.12
N TYR A 184 2.88 -7.05 26.59
CA TYR A 184 3.82 -6.27 25.79
C TYR A 184 3.20 -5.86 24.45
N VAL A 185 3.35 -4.59 24.09
CA VAL A 185 2.86 -4.02 22.83
C VAL A 185 4.05 -3.64 21.96
N TYR A 186 4.14 -4.29 20.81
CA TYR A 186 5.14 -4.01 19.78
C TYR A 186 4.50 -3.21 18.64
N TYR A 187 4.91 -1.95 18.51
CA TYR A 187 4.58 -1.12 17.35
C TYR A 187 5.57 -1.45 16.24
N THR A 188 5.09 -2.12 15.19
CA THR A 188 5.96 -2.54 14.09
C THR A 188 6.41 -1.33 13.26
N PRO A 189 7.47 -1.44 12.47
CA PRO A 189 7.83 -0.41 11.49
C PRO A 189 6.68 0.01 10.56
N ILE A 190 5.70 -0.87 10.29
CA ILE A 190 4.50 -0.52 9.52
C ILE A 190 3.64 0.52 10.24
N TYR A 191 3.50 0.44 11.57
CA TYR A 191 2.80 1.48 12.34
C TYR A 191 3.41 2.86 12.12
N TYR A 192 4.73 2.97 12.15
CA TYR A 192 5.40 4.25 11.96
C TYR A 192 5.25 4.77 10.52
N VAL A 193 5.27 3.88 9.52
CA VAL A 193 4.96 4.22 8.11
C VAL A 193 3.55 4.80 8.00
N LEU A 194 2.55 4.08 8.50
CA LEU A 194 1.14 4.51 8.43
C LEU A 194 0.91 5.78 9.23
N ALA A 195 1.50 5.90 10.42
CA ALA A 195 1.40 7.10 11.25
C ALA A 195 2.04 8.33 10.58
N GLN A 196 3.21 8.17 9.96
CA GLN A 196 3.87 9.26 9.25
C GLN A 196 3.05 9.72 8.03
N LEU A 197 2.56 8.78 7.22
CA LEU A 197 1.78 9.11 6.02
C LEU A 197 0.42 9.73 6.40
N SER A 198 -0.35 9.10 7.29
CA SER A 198 -1.69 9.59 7.70
C SER A 198 -1.69 10.89 8.53
N SER A 199 -0.57 11.23 9.17
CA SER A 199 -0.41 12.52 9.87
C SER A 199 0.08 13.65 8.97
N THR A 200 0.55 13.33 7.76
CA THR A 200 1.09 14.30 6.79
C THR A 200 0.23 14.45 5.53
N ILE A 201 -0.67 13.49 5.29
CA ILE A 201 -1.69 13.48 4.26
C ILE A 201 -3.04 13.43 4.97
N ARG A 202 -3.78 14.54 4.96
CA ARG A 202 -5.05 14.69 5.68
C ARG A 202 -6.24 14.65 4.71
N PRO A 203 -7.44 14.26 5.20
CA PRO A 203 -8.66 14.37 4.39
C PRO A 203 -8.83 15.78 3.84
N GLY A 204 -9.05 15.89 2.53
CA GLY A 204 -9.15 17.17 1.81
C GLY A 204 -7.86 17.67 1.18
N ASP A 205 -6.69 17.10 1.54
CA ASP A 205 -5.45 17.38 0.83
C ASP A 205 -5.56 16.91 -0.64
N LYS A 206 -4.93 17.66 -1.55
CA LYS A 206 -4.93 17.35 -2.98
C LYS A 206 -3.57 16.78 -3.36
N ALA A 207 -3.55 15.63 -4.02
CA ALA A 207 -2.34 15.14 -4.66
C ALA A 207 -1.88 16.12 -5.74
N VAL A 208 -0.57 16.36 -5.83
CA VAL A 208 0.06 17.17 -6.86
C VAL A 208 1.15 16.38 -7.56
N GLN A 209 1.44 16.73 -8.81
CA GLN A 209 2.44 16.01 -9.60
C GLN A 209 3.81 16.04 -8.93
N ALA A 210 4.37 14.86 -8.65
CA ALA A 210 5.73 14.67 -8.18
C ALA A 210 6.50 13.83 -9.20
N THR A 211 7.51 14.43 -9.85
CA THR A 211 8.28 13.77 -10.90
C THR A 211 9.72 13.55 -10.44
N ARG A 212 10.18 12.31 -10.49
CA ARG A 212 11.60 11.97 -10.38
C ARG A 212 12.26 12.20 -11.75
N MET A 213 13.24 13.10 -11.79
CA MET A 213 14.03 13.33 -13.00
C MET A 213 14.93 12.11 -13.28
N PRO A 214 15.31 11.86 -14.55
CA PRO A 214 16.23 10.78 -14.89
C PRO A 214 17.55 10.87 -14.10
N ASP A 215 18.00 9.75 -13.57
CA ASP A 215 19.22 9.61 -12.80
C ASP A 215 19.82 8.19 -13.01
N ASP A 216 20.96 7.92 -12.38
CA ASP A 216 21.66 6.62 -12.45
C ASP A 216 21.17 5.61 -11.40
N LEU A 217 20.14 5.95 -10.61
CA LEU A 217 19.59 5.06 -9.59
C LEU A 217 18.57 4.10 -10.21
N GLY A 218 18.47 2.89 -9.65
CA GLY A 218 17.45 1.92 -10.10
C GLY A 218 16.03 2.46 -9.99
N ALA A 219 15.10 1.91 -10.78
CA ALA A 219 13.70 2.32 -10.79
C ALA A 219 13.07 2.26 -9.38
N ASP A 220 13.40 1.23 -8.60
CA ASP A 220 12.88 1.03 -7.24
C ASP A 220 13.64 1.82 -6.15
N ALA A 221 14.70 2.56 -6.48
CA ALA A 221 15.61 3.15 -5.50
C ALA A 221 14.97 4.28 -4.66
N LEU A 222 14.17 5.13 -5.32
CA LEU A 222 13.52 6.29 -4.73
C LEU A 222 12.11 6.44 -5.30
N HIS A 223 11.12 6.40 -4.42
CA HIS A 223 9.71 6.69 -4.72
C HIS A 223 9.29 7.99 -4.06
N THR A 224 8.44 8.77 -4.73
CA THR A 224 7.98 10.07 -4.22
C THR A 224 6.53 10.34 -4.58
N SER A 225 5.80 11.01 -3.69
CA SER A 225 4.50 11.62 -3.95
C SER A 225 4.43 12.96 -3.21
N ALA A 226 3.46 13.79 -3.55
CA ALA A 226 3.25 15.05 -2.86
C ALA A 226 1.76 15.39 -2.75
N THR A 227 1.39 15.99 -1.62
CA THR A 227 0.05 16.53 -1.38
C THR A 227 0.13 17.97 -0.89
N VAL A 228 -0.90 18.75 -1.18
CA VAL A 228 -1.03 20.13 -0.68
C VAL A 228 -2.38 20.31 0.00
N ASN A 229 -2.39 20.97 1.16
CA ASN A 229 -3.62 21.32 1.86
C ASN A 229 -4.14 22.70 1.44
N ASP A 230 -5.35 23.06 1.90
CA ASP A 230 -5.98 24.35 1.58
C ASP A 230 -5.23 25.58 2.14
N ALA A 231 -4.30 25.37 3.07
CA ALA A 231 -3.42 26.41 3.60
C ALA A 231 -2.08 26.55 2.82
N GLY A 232 -1.91 25.81 1.72
CA GLY A 232 -0.70 25.84 0.91
C GLY A 232 0.50 25.12 1.53
N LEU A 233 0.29 24.28 2.55
CA LEU A 233 1.35 23.42 3.07
C LEU A 233 1.53 22.22 2.15
N LEU A 234 2.65 22.17 1.44
CA LEU A 234 3.06 21.04 0.63
C LEU A 234 3.76 20.00 1.52
N SER A 235 3.29 18.75 1.47
CA SER A 235 3.93 17.58 2.08
C SER A 235 4.45 16.67 0.98
N VAL A 236 5.75 16.42 0.95
CA VAL A 236 6.42 15.52 -0.01
C VAL A 236 6.87 14.26 0.73
N GLN A 237 6.35 13.10 0.33
CA GLN A 237 6.68 11.79 0.91
C GLN A 237 7.71 11.10 0.02
N LEU A 238 8.83 10.68 0.60
CA LEU A 238 9.92 9.98 -0.09
C LEU A 238 10.25 8.66 0.58
N LEU A 239 10.40 7.61 -0.21
CA LEU A 239 10.90 6.30 0.23
C LEU A 239 12.22 5.99 -0.47
N ASN A 240 13.30 5.85 0.30
CA ASN A 240 14.58 5.31 -0.15
C ASN A 240 14.67 3.82 0.21
N THR A 241 14.65 2.94 -0.79
CA THR A 241 14.74 1.48 -0.61
C THR A 241 16.19 0.98 -0.57
N THR A 242 17.15 1.85 -0.92
CA THR A 242 18.55 1.46 -1.04
C THR A 242 19.25 1.38 0.32
N LYS A 243 20.36 0.66 0.38
CA LYS A 243 21.21 0.55 1.58
C LYS A 243 22.21 1.71 1.72
N LYS A 244 22.03 2.81 0.97
CA LYS A 244 22.87 4.00 1.04
C LYS A 244 22.00 5.26 1.14
N PRO A 245 22.48 6.35 1.75
CA PRO A 245 21.81 7.64 1.64
C PRO A 245 21.70 8.06 0.17
N ILE A 246 20.62 8.78 -0.16
CA ILE A 246 20.43 9.41 -1.46
C ILE A 246 20.42 10.93 -1.24
N GLU A 247 21.29 11.63 -1.97
CA GLU A 247 21.26 13.08 -2.10
C GLU A 247 20.40 13.46 -3.30
N TYR A 248 19.48 14.40 -3.11
CA TYR A 248 18.59 14.87 -4.17
C TYR A 248 18.32 16.37 -4.02
N ALA A 249 17.94 17.00 -5.13
CA ALA A 249 17.44 18.37 -5.14
C ALA A 249 15.91 18.37 -5.22
N LEU A 250 15.23 18.81 -4.15
CA LEU A 250 13.79 19.08 -4.21
C LEU A 250 13.57 20.37 -4.99
N GLN A 251 12.86 20.30 -6.11
CA GLN A 251 12.50 21.45 -6.92
C GLN A 251 11.00 21.78 -6.77
N ILE A 252 10.70 23.04 -6.47
CA ILE A 252 9.33 23.59 -6.47
C ILE A 252 9.35 24.87 -7.30
N GLY A 253 8.78 24.81 -8.51
CA GLY A 253 8.89 25.90 -9.49
C GLY A 253 10.35 26.21 -9.81
N SER A 254 10.81 27.43 -9.49
CA SER A 254 12.21 27.85 -9.68
C SER A 254 13.09 27.71 -8.44
N GLN A 255 12.54 27.22 -7.32
CA GLN A 255 13.27 27.06 -6.06
C GLN A 255 13.81 25.64 -5.92
N TYR A 256 14.98 25.51 -5.30
CA TYR A 256 15.66 24.24 -5.10
C TYR A 256 16.20 24.12 -3.68
N ALA A 257 16.10 22.94 -3.09
CA ALA A 257 16.73 22.61 -1.82
C ALA A 257 17.48 21.27 -1.94
N GLN A 258 18.75 21.26 -1.52
CA GLN A 258 19.53 20.03 -1.41
C GLN A 258 19.14 19.31 -0.13
N ILE A 259 18.75 18.04 -0.25
CA ILE A 259 18.30 17.22 0.86
C ILE A 259 18.95 15.84 0.75
N THR A 260 19.25 15.24 1.90
CA THR A 260 19.69 13.85 1.99
C THR A 260 18.62 13.04 2.69
N ILE A 261 18.19 11.95 2.06
CA ILE A 261 17.40 10.90 2.71
C ILE A 261 18.34 9.77 3.12
N ALA A 262 18.22 9.30 4.37
CA ALA A 262 19.02 8.20 4.87
C ALA A 262 18.78 6.90 4.09
N ALA A 263 19.70 5.94 4.20
CA ALA A 263 19.50 4.60 3.67
C ALA A 263 18.24 3.96 4.29
N ASN A 264 17.49 3.20 3.49
CA ASN A 264 16.40 2.36 3.97
C ASN A 264 15.40 3.15 4.83
N ALA A 265 14.86 4.25 4.31
CA ALA A 265 14.12 5.24 5.08
C ALA A 265 12.89 5.77 4.36
N LEU A 266 11.88 6.13 5.15
CA LEU A 266 10.73 6.95 4.74
C LEU A 266 10.92 8.36 5.31
N GLN A 267 10.80 9.39 4.49
CA GLN A 267 10.96 10.79 4.88
C GLN A 267 9.76 11.60 4.39
N THR A 268 9.30 12.55 5.21
CA THR A 268 8.36 13.56 4.77
C THR A 268 9.01 14.94 4.90
N VAL A 269 9.06 15.67 3.80
CA VAL A 269 9.50 17.07 3.75
C VAL A 269 8.26 17.95 3.66
N ARG A 270 8.12 18.94 4.53
CA ARG A 270 7.01 19.90 4.47
C ARG A 270 7.52 21.30 4.12
N VAL A 271 6.86 21.94 3.16
CA VAL A 271 7.21 23.27 2.64
C VAL A 271 5.96 24.13 2.61
N GLN A 272 6.04 25.33 3.19
CA GLN A 272 4.99 26.33 3.04
C GLN A 272 5.17 27.02 1.68
N LEU A 273 4.15 26.94 0.81
CA LEU A 273 4.10 27.63 -0.48
C LEU A 273 3.68 29.09 -0.34
#